data_AF-A0A5C0SFE6-F1
#
_entry.id   AF-A0A5C0SFE6-F1
#
_cell.length_a   1.000
_cell.length_b   1.000
_cell.length_c   1.000
_cell.angle_alpha   90.00
_cell.angle_beta   90.00
_cell.angle_gamma   90.00
#
_symmetry.space_group_name_H-M   'P 1'
#
loop_
_entity.id
_entity.type
_entity.pdbx_description
1 polymer ?
#
loop_
_entity_poly.entity_id
_entity_poly.type
_entity_poly.pdbx_seq_one_letter_code
_entity_poly.pdbx_strand_id
1 'polypeptide(L)'
;MSVIDELLKDVPLPKIVKVKQKFLRPKLENIKHEIRYQIKNKNVLSKIQKGQNVAITAGSRGIANLPLILKEIVYCIKEAGGDPFIVPAMGSHGGAKAEGQRAILEKMGITKSYIGAPIKATMEVVKIGETNTGLPVYIDKFANDADALIVVNRIKPHTSFRGKVESGLMKMITIGLGKQKGAEICHSLGFGRMAENILYIAREVIEKKNIIFGVGIVENAYDETAKIAVLQKDEFETKEAILLEESKKYMSKIHFDKFDVLVIDEIGKDISGTGMDTNIIGRYHTPYATGGPQITKMVVLDLTEKTHGNANGIGIVDFTTRRVFNKMSLEQTYPNSITSTVQESIKIPMILNNDKLAIAAAIKTCNIKDQTKVRLIRIKNTKYLDEIYISESLLKEASYNENIHVIGELETFHFDKNGNLL
;
A
#
# COMPACT_ATOMS: atom_id res chain seq x y z
N MET A 1 -41.51 3.70 2.90
CA MET A 1 -40.41 3.67 1.93
C MET A 1 -39.98 5.11 1.69
N SER A 2 -38.69 5.38 1.60
CA SER A 2 -38.15 6.69 1.26
C SER A 2 -38.20 6.91 -0.26
N VAL A 3 -38.09 8.18 -0.70
CA VAL A 3 -37.97 8.51 -2.15
C VAL A 3 -36.79 7.75 -2.79
N ILE A 4 -35.69 7.55 -2.05
CA ILE A 4 -34.53 6.79 -2.52
C ILE A 4 -34.89 5.33 -2.77
N ASP A 5 -35.66 4.70 -1.86
CA ASP A 5 -36.09 3.31 -2.02
C ASP A 5 -36.96 3.17 -3.27
N GLU A 6 -37.87 4.12 -3.50
CA GLU A 6 -38.76 4.12 -4.67
C GLU A 6 -38.01 4.29 -5.99
N LEU A 7 -36.98 5.15 -6.02
CA LEU A 7 -36.15 5.35 -7.21
C LEU A 7 -35.30 4.12 -7.59
N LEU A 8 -35.03 3.24 -6.62
CA LEU A 8 -34.08 2.13 -6.76
C LEU A 8 -34.74 0.74 -6.72
N LYS A 9 -36.02 0.61 -6.31
CA LYS A 9 -36.69 -0.68 -6.07
C LYS A 9 -36.72 -1.61 -7.29
N ASP A 10 -36.82 -1.05 -8.49
CA ASP A 10 -36.98 -1.81 -9.75
C ASP A 10 -35.68 -2.00 -10.53
N VAL A 11 -34.52 -1.63 -9.94
CA VAL A 11 -33.22 -1.83 -10.58
C VAL A 11 -32.89 -3.33 -10.59
N PRO A 12 -32.66 -3.94 -11.76
CA PRO A 12 -32.33 -5.37 -11.83
C PRO A 12 -30.92 -5.61 -11.28
N LEU A 13 -30.79 -6.63 -10.42
CA LEU A 13 -29.49 -7.17 -10.02
C LEU A 13 -29.16 -8.36 -10.91
N PRO A 14 -27.98 -8.39 -11.56
CA PRO A 14 -27.61 -9.53 -12.41
C PRO A 14 -27.38 -10.78 -11.56
N LYS A 15 -27.45 -11.95 -12.20
CA LYS A 15 -26.81 -13.14 -11.61
C LYS A 15 -25.29 -12.95 -11.62
N ILE A 16 -24.63 -13.45 -10.58
CA ILE A 16 -23.18 -13.43 -10.43
C ILE A 16 -22.64 -14.85 -10.33
N VAL A 17 -21.36 -15.01 -10.62
CA VAL A 17 -20.66 -16.29 -10.52
C VAL A 17 -19.26 -16.05 -10.01
N LYS A 18 -18.80 -16.96 -9.14
CA LYS A 18 -17.46 -16.91 -8.59
C LYS A 18 -16.44 -17.39 -9.63
N VAL A 19 -15.38 -16.60 -9.81
CA VAL A 19 -14.26 -16.95 -10.68
C VAL A 19 -12.94 -16.85 -9.90
N LYS A 20 -11.99 -17.69 -10.30
CA LYS A 20 -10.62 -17.68 -9.82
C LYS A 20 -9.70 -17.04 -10.85
N GLN A 21 -8.94 -16.04 -10.41
CA GLN A 21 -7.92 -15.37 -11.22
C GLN A 21 -6.53 -15.95 -10.92
N LYS A 22 -5.74 -16.15 -11.97
CA LYS A 22 -4.34 -16.55 -11.89
C LYS A 22 -3.42 -15.35 -12.10
N PHE A 23 -2.36 -15.27 -11.29
CA PHE A 23 -1.33 -14.26 -11.39
C PHE A 23 0.06 -14.90 -11.41
N LEU A 24 1.07 -14.13 -11.82
CA LEU A 24 2.46 -14.55 -11.68
C LEU A 24 2.77 -14.74 -10.19
N ARG A 25 3.36 -15.90 -9.86
CA ARG A 25 3.69 -16.27 -8.48
C ARG A 25 5.17 -16.68 -8.32
N PRO A 26 6.13 -15.83 -8.71
CA PRO A 26 7.52 -16.05 -8.30
C PRO A 26 7.58 -16.02 -6.77
N LYS A 27 8.29 -16.97 -6.18
CA LYS A 27 8.41 -17.12 -4.73
C LYS A 27 9.83 -17.48 -4.37
N LEU A 28 10.36 -16.79 -3.37
CA LEU A 28 11.65 -17.08 -2.78
C LEU A 28 11.49 -18.12 -1.68
N GLU A 29 11.99 -19.34 -1.91
CA GLU A 29 11.81 -20.47 -0.97
C GLU A 29 12.65 -20.31 0.31
N ASN A 30 13.90 -19.84 0.20
CA ASN A 30 14.80 -19.71 1.34
C ASN A 30 15.28 -18.28 1.57
N ILE A 31 14.46 -17.51 2.27
CA ILE A 31 14.69 -16.09 2.59
C ILE A 31 15.97 -15.90 3.41
N LYS A 32 16.22 -16.79 4.38
CA LYS A 32 17.41 -16.72 5.24
C LYS A 32 18.69 -16.88 4.43
N HIS A 33 18.73 -17.90 3.58
CA HIS A 33 19.86 -18.14 2.69
C HIS A 33 20.08 -16.94 1.76
N GLU A 34 19.03 -16.47 1.09
CA GLU A 34 19.13 -15.39 0.11
C GLU A 34 19.67 -14.09 0.71
N ILE A 35 19.16 -13.67 1.88
CA ILE A 35 19.66 -12.48 2.59
C ILE A 35 21.15 -12.61 2.88
N ARG A 36 21.56 -13.74 3.50
CA ARG A 36 22.97 -13.97 3.86
C ARG A 36 23.87 -14.03 2.63
N TYR A 37 23.41 -14.71 1.58
CA TYR A 37 24.11 -14.84 0.31
C TYR A 37 24.34 -13.46 -0.33
N GLN A 38 23.30 -12.65 -0.48
CA GLN A 38 23.42 -11.33 -1.11
C GLN A 38 24.29 -10.37 -0.31
N ILE A 39 24.14 -10.35 1.03
CA ILE A 39 24.98 -9.54 1.91
C ILE A 39 26.46 -9.93 1.77
N LYS A 40 26.77 -11.24 1.77
CA LYS A 40 28.12 -11.75 1.59
C LYS A 40 28.68 -11.44 0.20
N ASN A 41 27.90 -11.71 -0.85
CA ASN A 41 28.31 -11.53 -2.24
C ASN A 41 28.59 -10.07 -2.58
N LYS A 42 27.80 -9.14 -2.03
CA LYS A 42 28.04 -7.70 -2.19
C LYS A 42 29.15 -7.16 -1.28
N ASN A 43 29.68 -7.98 -0.38
CA ASN A 43 30.71 -7.62 0.61
C ASN A 43 30.38 -6.33 1.39
N VAL A 44 29.10 -6.07 1.66
CA VAL A 44 28.65 -4.78 2.21
C VAL A 44 29.01 -4.61 3.68
N LEU A 45 29.14 -5.72 4.43
CA LEU A 45 29.49 -5.68 5.86
C LEU A 45 30.95 -5.34 6.11
N SER A 46 31.83 -5.39 5.10
CA SER A 46 33.23 -4.97 5.24
C SER A 46 33.38 -3.50 5.65
N LYS A 47 32.32 -2.71 5.49
CA LYS A 47 32.23 -1.29 5.88
C LYS A 47 31.83 -1.09 7.36
N ILE A 48 31.48 -2.15 8.09
CA ILE A 48 31.13 -2.11 9.51
C ILE A 48 32.38 -2.39 10.35
N GLN A 49 32.66 -1.51 11.31
CA GLN A 49 33.73 -1.69 12.29
C GLN A 49 33.16 -2.22 13.61
N LYS A 50 34.03 -2.90 14.38
CA LYS A 50 33.65 -3.46 15.68
C LYS A 50 33.13 -2.36 16.62
N GLY A 51 31.96 -2.58 17.22
CA GLY A 51 31.30 -1.67 18.16
C GLY A 51 30.52 -0.52 17.52
N GLN A 52 30.43 -0.46 16.18
CA GLN A 52 29.61 0.56 15.51
C GLN A 52 28.12 0.33 15.74
N ASN A 53 27.40 1.39 16.08
CA ASN A 53 25.95 1.41 16.17
C ASN A 53 25.34 1.45 14.78
N VAL A 54 24.57 0.42 14.42
CA VAL A 54 23.99 0.29 13.07
C VAL A 54 22.46 0.43 13.12
N ALA A 55 21.94 1.51 12.54
CA ALA A 55 20.51 1.71 12.41
C ALA A 55 19.93 0.90 11.23
N ILE A 56 18.77 0.29 11.43
CA ILE A 56 18.04 -0.45 10.39
C ILE A 56 16.61 0.07 10.34
N THR A 57 16.16 0.53 9.16
CA THR A 57 14.80 1.06 9.02
C THR A 57 13.75 -0.05 9.06
N ALA A 58 12.61 0.20 9.72
CA ALA A 58 11.42 -0.63 9.61
C ALA A 58 10.18 0.23 9.37
N GLY A 59 9.44 -0.09 8.30
CA GLY A 59 8.18 0.58 7.95
C GLY A 59 6.97 -0.02 8.66
N SER A 60 5.82 0.63 8.51
CA SER A 60 4.53 0.24 9.10
C SER A 60 3.68 -0.69 8.23
N ARG A 61 4.16 -1.06 7.03
CA ARG A 61 3.40 -1.85 6.07
C ARG A 61 3.65 -3.33 6.31
N GLY A 62 2.57 -4.12 6.27
CA GLY A 62 2.67 -5.58 6.22
C GLY A 62 3.45 -5.99 4.98
N ILE A 63 4.66 -6.50 5.20
CA ILE A 63 5.53 -7.08 4.18
C ILE A 63 5.79 -8.51 4.66
N ALA A 64 5.54 -9.48 3.79
CA ALA A 64 5.76 -10.87 4.07
C ALA A 64 7.20 -11.12 4.51
N ASN A 65 7.35 -11.84 5.62
CA ASN A 65 8.64 -12.22 6.19
C ASN A 65 9.54 -11.06 6.64
N LEU A 66 9.03 -9.82 6.74
CA LEU A 66 9.82 -8.68 7.20
C LEU A 66 10.50 -8.92 8.55
N PRO A 67 9.84 -9.48 9.59
CA PRO A 67 10.51 -9.81 10.84
C PRO A 67 11.68 -10.79 10.64
N LEU A 68 11.53 -11.80 9.78
CA LEU A 68 12.60 -12.75 9.48
C LEU A 68 13.77 -12.07 8.74
N ILE A 69 13.47 -11.23 7.75
CA ILE A 69 14.47 -10.46 7.00
C ILE A 69 15.28 -9.56 7.95
N LEU A 70 14.59 -8.79 8.80
CA LEU A 70 15.25 -7.92 9.78
C LEU A 70 16.09 -8.71 10.77
N LYS A 71 15.61 -9.86 11.25
CA LYS A 71 16.36 -10.76 12.14
C LYS A 71 17.65 -11.24 11.50
N GLU A 72 17.62 -11.65 10.24
CA GLU A 72 18.81 -12.13 9.54
C GLU A 72 19.80 -11.00 9.24
N ILE A 73 19.32 -9.79 8.92
CA ILE A 73 20.19 -8.61 8.79
C ILE A 73 20.87 -8.29 10.14
N VAL A 74 20.11 -8.29 11.23
CA VAL A 74 20.62 -8.10 12.60
C VAL A 74 21.68 -9.14 12.96
N TYR A 75 21.43 -10.41 12.64
CA TYR A 75 22.40 -11.49 12.85
C TYR A 75 23.70 -11.19 12.08
N CYS A 76 23.61 -10.88 10.79
CA CYS A 76 24.76 -10.57 9.95
C CYS A 76 25.59 -9.38 10.48
N ILE A 77 24.94 -8.33 10.98
CA ILE A 77 25.64 -7.16 11.56
C ILE A 77 26.41 -7.55 12.82
N LYS A 78 25.81 -8.35 13.71
CA LYS A 78 26.46 -8.82 14.93
C LYS A 78 27.68 -9.69 14.65
N GLU A 79 27.59 -10.57 13.66
CA GLU A 79 28.73 -11.39 13.21
C GLU A 79 29.88 -10.52 12.66
N ALA A 80 29.56 -9.38 12.05
CA ALA A 80 30.55 -8.38 11.64
C ALA A 80 31.06 -7.50 12.79
N GLY A 81 30.59 -7.73 14.02
CA GLY A 81 31.00 -7.01 15.23
C GLY A 81 30.28 -5.68 15.48
N GLY A 82 29.22 -5.36 14.73
CA GLY A 82 28.40 -4.16 14.93
C GLY A 82 27.26 -4.35 15.93
N ASP A 83 26.72 -3.24 16.43
CA ASP A 83 25.63 -3.16 17.40
C ASP A 83 24.33 -2.64 16.74
N PRO A 84 23.45 -3.53 16.26
CA PRO A 84 22.29 -3.13 15.49
C PRO A 84 21.13 -2.66 16.36
N PHE A 85 20.33 -1.73 15.83
CA PHE A 85 19.03 -1.35 16.37
C PHE A 85 18.03 -0.99 15.27
N ILE A 86 16.74 -1.16 15.56
CA ILE A 86 15.65 -0.85 14.63
C ILE A 86 15.18 0.59 14.83
N VAL A 87 15.07 1.34 13.74
CA VAL A 87 14.45 2.67 13.69
C VAL A 87 13.10 2.57 12.99
N PRO A 88 11.98 2.91 13.68
CA PRO A 88 10.69 3.04 13.03
C PRO A 88 10.74 4.18 12.00
N ALA A 89 10.61 3.86 10.72
CA ALA A 89 10.73 4.79 9.61
C ALA A 89 9.42 4.80 8.82
N MET A 90 8.41 5.52 9.34
CA MET A 90 7.03 5.40 8.86
C MET A 90 6.30 6.75 8.69
N GLY A 91 7.03 7.86 8.63
CA GLY A 91 6.46 9.19 8.40
C GLY A 91 5.49 9.59 9.53
N SER A 92 4.24 9.90 9.17
CA SER A 92 3.16 10.29 10.08
C SER A 92 2.37 9.12 10.70
N HIS A 93 2.72 7.87 10.38
CA HIS A 93 2.03 6.70 10.94
C HIS A 93 2.21 6.59 12.47
N GLY A 94 1.33 5.82 13.11
CA GLY A 94 1.33 5.66 14.58
C GLY A 94 0.86 6.91 15.33
N GLY A 95 -0.01 7.72 14.70
CA GLY A 95 -0.46 9.01 15.23
C GLY A 95 0.67 10.03 15.37
N ALA A 96 1.76 9.86 14.60
CA ALA A 96 2.98 10.66 14.71
C ALA A 96 3.55 10.74 16.14
N LYS A 97 3.45 9.65 16.90
CA LYS A 97 4.03 9.51 18.25
C LYS A 97 4.99 8.33 18.30
N ALA A 98 6.08 8.46 19.05
CA ALA A 98 7.11 7.44 19.15
C ALA A 98 6.56 6.10 19.67
N GLU A 99 5.67 6.15 20.67
CA GLU A 99 5.00 5.00 21.27
C GLU A 99 4.09 4.30 20.26
N GLY A 100 3.35 5.09 19.48
CA GLY A 100 2.46 4.57 18.43
C GLY A 100 3.23 3.87 17.31
N GLN A 101 4.37 4.44 16.89
CA GLN A 101 5.24 3.80 15.91
C GLN A 101 5.86 2.50 16.44
N ARG A 102 6.32 2.48 17.69
CA ARG A 102 6.83 1.26 18.35
C ARG A 102 5.76 0.18 18.41
N ALA A 103 4.55 0.52 18.88
CA ALA A 103 3.45 -0.43 19.01
C ALA A 103 3.03 -1.06 17.67
N ILE A 104 3.12 -0.31 16.57
CA ILE A 104 2.89 -0.86 15.22
C ILE A 104 3.92 -1.93 14.88
N LEU A 105 5.21 -1.67 15.09
CA LEU A 105 6.27 -2.65 14.79
C LEU A 105 6.13 -3.92 15.64
N GLU A 106 5.82 -3.77 16.93
CA GLU A 106 5.62 -4.90 17.84
C GLU A 106 4.45 -5.78 17.41
N LYS A 107 3.32 -5.17 17.01
CA LYS A 107 2.17 -5.90 16.43
C LYS A 107 2.50 -6.63 15.13
N MET A 108 3.51 -6.17 14.39
CA MET A 108 4.02 -6.83 13.18
C MET A 108 5.02 -7.95 13.47
N GLY A 109 5.28 -8.27 14.75
CA GLY A 109 6.26 -9.28 15.15
C GLY A 109 7.71 -8.78 15.15
N ILE A 110 7.93 -7.48 14.98
CA ILE A 110 9.25 -6.85 15.11
C ILE A 110 9.42 -6.49 16.57
N THR A 111 9.99 -7.42 17.35
CA THR A 111 10.21 -7.26 18.80
C THR A 111 11.68 -7.51 19.13
N LYS A 112 12.14 -6.96 20.26
CA LYS A 112 13.52 -7.18 20.73
C LYS A 112 13.83 -8.67 20.93
N SER A 113 12.87 -9.44 21.45
CA SER A 113 13.03 -10.88 21.71
C SER A 113 13.16 -11.71 20.43
N TYR A 114 12.40 -11.38 19.38
CA TYR A 114 12.43 -12.14 18.13
C TYR A 114 13.59 -11.72 17.21
N ILE A 115 13.79 -10.40 17.05
CA ILE A 115 14.79 -9.82 16.15
C ILE A 115 16.19 -9.85 16.79
N GLY A 116 16.29 -9.73 18.11
CA GLY A 116 17.55 -9.65 18.84
C GLY A 116 18.17 -8.24 18.86
N ALA A 117 17.43 -7.19 18.47
CA ALA A 117 17.88 -5.80 18.48
C ALA A 117 16.81 -4.88 19.10
N PRO A 118 17.21 -3.80 19.83
CA PRO A 118 16.25 -2.87 20.41
C PRO A 118 15.56 -2.00 19.34
N ILE A 119 14.36 -1.51 19.65
CA ILE A 119 13.64 -0.51 18.85
C ILE A 119 13.86 0.88 19.46
N LYS A 120 14.61 1.74 18.76
CA LYS A 120 14.81 3.13 19.14
C LYS A 120 13.82 4.00 18.36
N ALA A 121 12.73 4.39 19.02
CA ALA A 121 11.66 5.19 18.44
C ALA A 121 11.75 6.64 18.91
N THR A 122 11.70 7.58 17.97
CA THR A 122 11.56 9.02 18.23
C THR A 122 10.80 9.68 17.08
N MET A 123 10.27 10.87 17.36
CA MET A 123 9.75 11.79 16.34
C MET A 123 10.67 13.00 16.14
N GLU A 124 11.71 13.13 16.97
CA GLU A 124 12.74 14.15 16.81
C GLU A 124 13.54 13.91 15.53
N VAL A 125 13.82 15.01 14.84
CA VAL A 125 14.57 15.01 13.60
C VAL A 125 15.65 16.08 13.61
N VAL A 126 16.73 15.82 12.89
CA VAL A 126 17.87 16.74 12.71
C VAL A 126 17.85 17.27 11.28
N LYS A 127 17.94 18.59 11.10
CA LYS A 127 18.19 19.19 9.77
C LYS A 127 19.64 18.91 9.41
N ILE A 128 19.88 18.15 8.34
CA ILE A 128 21.24 17.79 7.90
C ILE A 128 21.65 18.55 6.65
N GLY A 129 20.71 19.22 5.98
CA GLY A 129 21.00 19.89 4.72
C GLY A 129 19.80 20.54 4.09
N GLU A 130 19.97 20.83 2.81
CA GLU A 130 18.98 21.46 1.97
C GLU A 130 19.21 20.96 0.55
N THR A 131 18.15 20.58 -0.15
CA THR A 131 18.26 20.17 -1.56
C THR A 131 18.65 21.37 -2.43
N ASN A 132 19.08 21.11 -3.66
CA ASN A 132 19.33 22.14 -4.67
C ASN A 132 18.10 23.05 -4.99
N THR A 133 16.89 22.62 -4.65
CA THR A 133 15.66 23.41 -4.81
C THR A 133 15.24 24.16 -3.53
N GLY A 134 16.08 24.16 -2.49
CA GLY A 134 15.81 24.87 -1.24
C GLY A 134 14.97 24.08 -0.22
N LEU A 135 14.60 22.82 -0.49
CA LEU A 135 13.85 22.01 0.47
C LEU A 135 14.75 21.55 1.64
N PRO A 136 14.38 21.84 2.90
CA PRO A 136 15.19 21.42 4.04
C PRO A 136 15.12 19.89 4.23
N VAL A 137 16.28 19.28 4.48
CA VAL A 137 16.41 17.82 4.61
C VAL A 137 16.57 17.43 6.08
N TYR A 138 15.66 16.56 6.53
CA TYR A 138 15.58 16.08 7.90
C TYR A 138 15.75 14.56 7.98
N ILE A 139 16.33 14.09 9.06
CA ILE A 139 16.48 12.66 9.37
C ILE A 139 16.23 12.42 10.85
N ASP A 140 15.64 11.27 11.19
CA ASP A 140 15.48 10.73 12.54
C ASP A 140 16.75 10.91 13.39
N LYS A 141 16.59 11.37 14.64
CA LYS A 141 17.71 11.63 15.55
C LYS A 141 18.59 10.41 15.80
N PHE A 142 18.02 9.23 16.00
CA PHE A 142 18.81 8.02 16.22
C PHE A 142 19.51 7.53 14.95
N ALA A 143 18.86 7.65 13.79
CA ALA A 143 19.50 7.37 12.51
C ALA A 143 20.62 8.37 12.18
N ASN A 144 20.47 9.64 12.60
CA ASN A 144 21.51 10.68 12.46
C ASN A 144 22.76 10.36 13.26
N ASP A 145 22.56 9.86 14.49
CA ASP A 145 23.62 9.57 15.47
C ASP A 145 24.25 8.18 15.30
N ALA A 146 23.67 7.33 14.44
CA ALA A 146 24.22 6.03 14.14
C ALA A 146 25.53 6.14 13.33
N ASP A 147 26.47 5.25 13.60
CA ASP A 147 27.72 5.14 12.83
C ASP A 147 27.45 4.67 11.40
N ALA A 148 26.37 3.90 11.21
CA ALA A 148 25.97 3.33 9.94
C ALA A 148 24.45 3.16 9.83
N LEU A 149 23.94 3.22 8.59
CA LEU A 149 22.53 3.05 8.29
C LEU A 149 22.30 1.99 7.21
N ILE A 150 21.28 1.16 7.43
CA ILE A 150 20.77 0.18 6.47
C ILE A 150 19.30 0.47 6.21
N VAL A 151 18.94 0.60 4.93
CA VAL A 151 17.57 0.95 4.52
C VAL A 151 16.86 -0.30 4.00
N VAL A 152 15.74 -0.67 4.59
CA VAL A 152 14.94 -1.84 4.20
C VAL A 152 13.53 -1.39 3.85
N ASN A 153 13.06 -1.73 2.65
CA ASN A 153 11.67 -1.49 2.28
C ASN A 153 11.19 -2.38 1.13
N ARG A 154 9.86 -2.48 1.00
CA ARG A 154 9.21 -3.02 -0.20
C ARG A 154 9.23 -2.03 -1.34
N ILE A 155 9.60 -2.51 -2.51
CA ILE A 155 9.54 -1.78 -3.78
C ILE A 155 8.21 -2.12 -4.45
N LYS A 156 7.36 -1.11 -4.65
CA LYS A 156 6.06 -1.26 -5.33
C LYS A 156 5.57 0.04 -5.96
N PRO A 157 4.65 -0.05 -6.94
CA PRO A 157 3.93 1.10 -7.46
C PRO A 157 3.22 1.87 -6.34
N HIS A 158 3.27 3.19 -6.41
CA HIS A 158 2.53 4.09 -5.55
C HIS A 158 1.09 4.26 -6.05
N THR A 159 0.20 4.65 -5.14
CA THR A 159 -1.22 4.88 -5.44
C THR A 159 -1.56 6.33 -5.82
N SER A 160 -0.55 7.20 -6.00
CA SER A 160 -0.78 8.66 -6.03
C SER A 160 0.18 9.44 -6.93
N PHE A 161 1.25 8.82 -7.43
CA PHE A 161 2.13 9.43 -8.40
C PHE A 161 2.87 8.36 -9.20
N ARG A 162 3.51 8.78 -10.30
CA ARG A 162 4.46 7.98 -11.08
C ARG A 162 5.82 8.67 -11.08
N GLY A 163 6.87 7.87 -11.12
CA GLY A 163 8.24 8.36 -11.14
C GLY A 163 9.22 7.25 -11.49
N LYS A 164 10.50 7.62 -11.67
CA LYS A 164 11.61 6.65 -11.82
C LYS A 164 11.71 5.71 -10.62
N VAL A 165 11.42 6.26 -9.43
CA VAL A 165 11.23 5.53 -8.18
C VAL A 165 9.88 5.92 -7.59
N GLU A 166 9.25 5.00 -6.87
CA GLU A 166 7.91 5.19 -6.29
C GLU A 166 7.92 4.83 -4.80
N SER A 167 7.36 3.68 -4.40
CA SER A 167 7.63 3.13 -3.06
C SER A 167 8.88 2.27 -3.12
N GLY A 168 9.80 2.44 -2.17
CA GLY A 168 11.07 1.72 -2.15
C GLY A 168 12.05 2.32 -1.14
N LEU A 169 13.35 2.15 -1.39
CA LEU A 169 14.41 2.61 -0.50
C LEU A 169 14.53 4.14 -0.51
N MET A 170 14.47 4.76 -1.69
CA MET A 170 14.55 6.23 -1.83
C MET A 170 13.43 6.93 -1.04
N LYS A 171 12.19 6.41 -1.14
CA LYS A 171 11.06 6.93 -0.35
C LYS A 171 11.20 6.64 1.14
N MET A 172 11.77 5.49 1.52
CA MET A 172 12.04 5.18 2.93
C MET A 172 13.03 6.17 3.54
N ILE A 173 14.07 6.56 2.78
CA ILE A 173 15.02 7.59 3.19
C ILE A 173 14.32 8.95 3.36
N THR A 174 13.57 9.38 2.35
CA THR A 174 12.96 10.72 2.37
C THR A 174 11.81 10.85 3.37
N ILE A 175 10.81 9.96 3.29
CA ILE A 175 9.57 10.05 4.07
C ILE A 175 9.68 9.28 5.37
N GLY A 176 10.25 8.06 5.31
CA GLY A 176 10.32 7.18 6.47
C GLY A 176 11.21 7.77 7.56
N LEU A 177 12.47 8.03 7.24
CA LEU A 177 13.43 8.63 8.16
C LEU A 177 13.19 10.11 8.41
N GLY A 178 12.58 10.83 7.46
CA GLY A 178 12.19 12.23 7.65
C GLY A 178 11.08 12.43 8.69
N LYS A 179 10.42 11.36 9.16
CA LYS A 179 9.28 11.40 10.09
C LYS A 179 8.16 12.27 9.55
N GLN A 180 7.27 12.76 10.42
CA GLN A 180 6.19 13.65 10.02
C GLN A 180 6.74 14.92 9.35
N LYS A 181 7.76 15.56 9.93
CA LYS A 181 8.31 16.82 9.42
C LYS A 181 8.86 16.70 8.00
N GLY A 182 9.70 15.71 7.73
CA GLY A 182 10.24 15.43 6.40
C GLY A 182 9.17 14.98 5.41
N ALA A 183 8.15 14.23 5.88
CA ALA A 183 7.00 13.91 5.07
C ALA A 183 6.25 15.18 4.62
N GLU A 184 5.92 16.10 5.54
CA GLU A 184 5.25 17.36 5.24
C GLU A 184 6.03 18.20 4.23
N ILE A 185 7.36 18.31 4.40
CA ILE A 185 8.22 19.04 3.45
C ILE A 185 8.16 18.43 2.06
N CYS A 186 8.26 17.10 1.94
CA CYS A 186 8.20 16.43 0.64
C CYS A 186 6.83 16.61 -0.04
N HIS A 187 5.73 16.71 0.72
CA HIS A 187 4.36 16.94 0.23
C HIS A 187 4.01 18.42 0.04
N SER A 188 4.80 19.36 0.56
CA SER A 188 4.49 20.80 0.58
C SER A 188 4.25 21.42 -0.79
N LEU A 189 4.88 20.89 -1.83
CA LEU A 189 4.72 21.33 -3.23
C LEU A 189 3.72 20.47 -4.02
N GLY A 190 2.95 19.62 -3.33
CA GLY A 190 1.95 18.73 -3.92
C GLY A 190 2.53 17.51 -4.64
N PHE A 191 1.64 16.61 -5.06
CA PHE A 191 2.04 15.33 -5.67
C PHE A 191 2.71 15.47 -7.05
N GLY A 192 2.51 16.60 -7.74
CA GLY A 192 3.16 16.86 -9.03
C GLY A 192 4.68 16.97 -8.96
N ARG A 193 5.22 17.28 -7.77
CA ARG A 193 6.66 17.32 -7.49
C ARG A 193 7.15 16.13 -6.67
N MET A 194 6.28 15.17 -6.34
CA MET A 194 6.59 14.09 -5.40
C MET A 194 7.77 13.23 -5.84
N ALA A 195 7.77 12.79 -7.10
CA ALA A 195 8.83 11.94 -7.64
C ALA A 195 10.20 12.63 -7.60
N GLU A 196 10.24 13.92 -7.95
CA GLU A 196 11.45 14.74 -7.93
C GLU A 196 11.92 14.98 -6.48
N ASN A 197 11.01 15.42 -5.60
CA ASN A 197 11.31 15.71 -4.21
C ASN A 197 11.84 14.48 -3.46
N ILE A 198 11.28 13.28 -3.72
CA ILE A 198 11.79 12.03 -3.15
C ILE A 198 13.25 11.84 -3.52
N LEU A 199 13.61 12.01 -4.80
CA LEU A 199 14.98 11.83 -5.27
C LEU A 199 15.92 12.89 -4.70
N TYR A 200 15.54 14.17 -4.74
CA TYR A 200 16.40 15.26 -4.24
C TYR A 200 16.70 15.12 -2.76
N ILE A 201 15.68 14.86 -1.93
CA ILE A 201 15.87 14.69 -0.49
C ILE A 201 16.68 13.42 -0.20
N ALA A 202 16.40 12.30 -0.87
CA ALA A 202 17.11 11.05 -0.63
C ALA A 202 18.59 11.16 -0.99
N ARG A 203 18.94 11.81 -2.11
CA ARG A 203 20.34 12.03 -2.53
C ARG A 203 21.13 12.81 -1.50
N GLU A 204 20.54 13.88 -0.96
CA GLU A 204 21.16 14.68 0.11
C GLU A 204 21.46 13.83 1.36
N VAL A 205 20.53 12.96 1.76
CA VAL A 205 20.75 12.05 2.89
C VAL A 205 21.84 11.02 2.57
N ILE A 206 21.83 10.43 1.37
CA ILE A 206 22.82 9.42 0.93
C ILE A 206 24.24 10.00 0.88
N GLU A 207 24.38 11.28 0.50
CA GLU A 207 25.65 11.98 0.47
C GLU A 207 26.18 12.25 1.88
N LYS A 208 25.31 12.71 2.79
CA LYS A 208 25.70 13.19 4.11
C LYS A 208 25.75 12.12 5.20
N LYS A 209 25.16 10.94 4.96
CA LYS A 209 25.07 9.86 5.95
C LYS A 209 25.73 8.59 5.46
N ASN A 210 26.27 7.83 6.42
CA ASN A 210 26.92 6.56 6.15
C ASN A 210 25.88 5.45 5.89
N ILE A 211 25.20 5.51 4.75
CA ILE A 211 24.32 4.45 4.27
C ILE A 211 25.17 3.37 3.64
N ILE A 212 25.27 2.22 4.30
CA ILE A 212 26.15 1.13 3.87
C ILE A 212 25.54 0.36 2.70
N PHE A 213 24.28 -0.03 2.85
CA PHE A 213 23.51 -0.75 1.85
C PHE A 213 22.01 -0.65 2.14
N GLY A 214 21.20 -1.11 1.20
CA GLY A 214 19.77 -1.25 1.35
C GLY A 214 19.28 -2.62 0.91
N VAL A 215 18.10 -2.99 1.40
CA VAL A 215 17.42 -4.25 1.08
C VAL A 215 16.07 -3.92 0.46
N GLY A 216 16.00 -4.06 -0.86
CA GLY A 216 14.76 -3.96 -1.63
C GLY A 216 14.02 -5.28 -1.64
N ILE A 217 12.74 -5.26 -1.27
CA ILE A 217 11.87 -6.45 -1.25
C ILE A 217 10.80 -6.29 -2.34
N VAL A 218 10.63 -7.30 -3.18
CA VAL A 218 9.53 -7.38 -4.16
C VAL A 218 8.63 -8.55 -3.77
N GLU A 219 7.32 -8.31 -3.77
CA GLU A 219 6.30 -9.32 -3.49
C GLU A 219 5.52 -9.68 -4.76
N ASN A 220 4.96 -10.88 -4.77
CA ASN A 220 4.02 -11.30 -5.81
C ASN A 220 2.57 -10.92 -5.45
N ALA A 221 1.63 -11.23 -6.35
CA ALA A 221 0.20 -10.94 -6.20
C ALA A 221 -0.48 -11.58 -4.99
N TYR A 222 0.19 -12.52 -4.32
CA TYR A 222 -0.33 -13.31 -3.19
C TYR A 222 0.31 -12.89 -1.85
N ASP A 223 0.93 -11.71 -1.80
CA ASP A 223 1.71 -11.22 -0.66
C ASP A 223 2.82 -12.21 -0.23
N GLU A 224 3.49 -12.86 -1.17
CA GLU A 224 4.67 -13.67 -0.88
C GLU A 224 5.93 -12.95 -1.36
N THR A 225 7.02 -13.12 -0.62
CA THR A 225 8.33 -12.59 -1.01
C THR A 225 8.79 -13.24 -2.32
N ALA A 226 8.77 -12.49 -3.41
CA ALA A 226 9.20 -12.94 -4.72
C ALA A 226 10.71 -12.79 -4.89
N LYS A 227 11.27 -11.68 -4.40
CA LYS A 227 12.68 -11.33 -4.57
C LYS A 227 13.17 -10.43 -3.47
N ILE A 228 14.46 -10.59 -3.15
CA ILE A 228 15.19 -9.68 -2.28
C ILE A 228 16.44 -9.23 -3.04
N ALA A 229 16.79 -7.95 -2.92
CA ALA A 229 17.99 -7.39 -3.52
C ALA A 229 18.76 -6.57 -2.48
N VAL A 230 20.03 -6.93 -2.25
CA VAL A 230 20.96 -6.10 -1.48
C VAL A 230 21.63 -5.14 -2.44
N LEU A 231 21.44 -3.85 -2.21
CA LEU A 231 21.91 -2.76 -3.07
C LEU A 231 22.94 -1.92 -2.32
N GLN A 232 24.03 -1.55 -2.98
CA GLN A 232 24.89 -0.48 -2.48
C GLN A 232 24.24 0.89 -2.67
N LYS A 233 24.69 1.91 -1.95
CA LYS A 233 24.04 3.23 -1.94
C LYS A 233 23.97 3.89 -3.33
N ASP A 234 24.97 3.68 -4.17
CA ASP A 234 25.06 4.15 -5.56
C ASP A 234 24.14 3.37 -6.52
N GLU A 235 23.72 2.17 -6.12
CA GLU A 235 22.80 1.33 -6.89
C GLU A 235 21.33 1.68 -6.63
N PHE A 236 21.00 2.42 -5.57
CA PHE A 236 19.62 2.63 -5.13
C PHE A 236 18.73 3.15 -6.26
N GLU A 237 19.07 4.29 -6.85
CA GLU A 237 18.20 4.90 -7.85
C GLU A 237 18.04 4.07 -9.13
N THR A 238 19.10 3.41 -9.58
CA THR A 238 19.09 2.65 -10.83
C THR A 238 18.48 1.27 -10.68
N LYS A 239 18.87 0.52 -9.63
CA LYS A 239 18.36 -0.83 -9.39
C LYS A 239 16.97 -0.83 -8.77
N GLU A 240 16.61 0.16 -7.95
CA GLU A 240 15.23 0.30 -7.47
C GLU A 240 14.25 0.51 -8.62
N ALA A 241 14.61 1.32 -9.63
CA ALA A 241 13.78 1.52 -10.81
C ALA A 241 13.54 0.21 -11.58
N ILE A 242 14.56 -0.64 -11.73
CA ILE A 242 14.43 -1.96 -12.37
C ILE A 242 13.51 -2.88 -11.56
N LEU A 243 13.70 -2.92 -10.24
CA LEU A 243 12.88 -3.72 -9.32
C LEU A 243 11.43 -3.22 -9.27
N LEU A 244 11.19 -1.92 -9.44
CA LEU A 244 9.86 -1.33 -9.54
C LEU A 244 9.12 -1.83 -10.78
N GLU A 245 9.77 -1.87 -11.94
CA GLU A 245 9.18 -2.43 -13.17
C GLU A 245 8.92 -3.93 -13.05
N GLU A 246 9.77 -4.67 -12.34
CA GLU A 246 9.53 -6.07 -12.00
C GLU A 246 8.31 -6.24 -11.07
N SER A 247 8.21 -5.41 -10.02
CA SER A 247 7.07 -5.38 -9.11
C SER A 247 5.74 -5.12 -9.83
N LYS A 248 5.71 -4.20 -10.80
CA LYS A 248 4.52 -3.92 -11.62
C LYS A 248 3.98 -5.17 -12.33
N LYS A 249 4.87 -6.05 -12.79
CA LYS A 249 4.50 -7.30 -13.48
C LYS A 249 3.90 -8.33 -12.53
N TYR A 250 4.27 -8.31 -11.25
CA TYR A 250 3.80 -9.29 -10.27
C TYR A 250 2.57 -8.84 -9.49
N MET A 251 2.15 -7.58 -9.63
CA MET A 251 0.98 -7.04 -8.95
C MET A 251 -0.30 -7.76 -9.41
N SER A 252 -1.19 -8.03 -8.46
CA SER A 252 -2.54 -8.52 -8.76
C SER A 252 -3.32 -7.48 -9.57
N LYS A 253 -4.26 -7.94 -10.41
CA LYS A 253 -5.12 -7.07 -11.20
C LYS A 253 -6.49 -7.69 -11.42
N ILE A 254 -7.45 -6.88 -11.86
CA ILE A 254 -8.70 -7.38 -12.44
C ILE A 254 -8.43 -7.67 -13.91
N HIS A 255 -8.68 -8.91 -14.37
CA HIS A 255 -8.43 -9.34 -15.75
C HIS A 255 -9.53 -8.91 -16.74
N PHE A 256 -10.16 -7.76 -16.49
CA PHE A 256 -11.15 -7.12 -17.34
C PHE A 256 -10.82 -5.63 -17.48
N ASP A 257 -10.58 -5.16 -18.69
CA ASP A 257 -10.10 -3.80 -18.93
C ASP A 257 -11.20 -2.74 -18.82
N LYS A 258 -12.47 -3.12 -19.04
CA LYS A 258 -13.62 -2.21 -18.97
C LYS A 258 -14.88 -2.89 -18.46
N PHE A 259 -15.54 -2.28 -17.49
CA PHE A 259 -16.82 -2.75 -16.95
C PHE A 259 -17.58 -1.63 -16.23
N ASP A 260 -18.84 -1.89 -15.90
CA ASP A 260 -19.79 -0.84 -15.52
C ASP A 260 -19.79 -0.56 -14.02
N VAL A 261 -19.79 -1.61 -13.19
CA VAL A 261 -19.92 -1.49 -11.73
C VAL A 261 -18.85 -2.32 -11.02
N LEU A 262 -18.08 -1.70 -10.13
CA LEU A 262 -17.24 -2.39 -9.15
C LEU A 262 -17.90 -2.31 -7.76
N VAL A 263 -18.16 -3.46 -7.16
CA VAL A 263 -18.57 -3.57 -5.76
C VAL A 263 -17.37 -4.03 -4.94
N ILE A 264 -17.05 -3.28 -3.89
CA ILE A 264 -15.93 -3.55 -2.98
C ILE A 264 -16.52 -3.79 -1.59
N ASP A 265 -16.37 -5.01 -1.09
CA ASP A 265 -16.97 -5.38 0.20
C ASP A 265 -16.37 -4.56 1.34
N GLU A 266 -15.05 -4.37 1.36
CA GLU A 266 -14.35 -3.61 2.41
C GLU A 266 -13.12 -2.84 1.91
N ILE A 267 -12.84 -1.69 2.55
CA ILE A 267 -11.59 -0.93 2.38
C ILE A 267 -10.91 -0.67 3.73
N GLY A 268 -9.61 -0.40 3.74
CA GLY A 268 -8.87 -0.14 4.96
C GLY A 268 -7.38 0.14 4.77
N LYS A 269 -6.76 0.84 5.74
CA LYS A 269 -5.33 1.18 5.68
C LYS A 269 -4.41 -0.03 5.72
N ASP A 270 -4.93 -1.15 6.21
CA ASP A 270 -4.28 -2.46 6.23
C ASP A 270 -4.30 -3.16 4.86
N ILE A 271 -5.26 -2.80 3.99
CA ILE A 271 -5.33 -3.24 2.59
C ILE A 271 -4.38 -2.38 1.73
N SER A 272 -4.51 -1.06 1.79
CA SER A 272 -3.69 -0.13 1.01
C SER A 272 -3.52 1.22 1.71
N GLY A 273 -2.50 1.99 1.34
CA GLY A 273 -2.28 3.34 1.90
C GLY A 273 -3.46 4.29 1.71
N THR A 274 -4.20 4.10 0.61
CA THR A 274 -5.42 4.83 0.25
C THR A 274 -6.68 4.02 0.58
N GLY A 275 -6.65 3.08 1.53
CA GLY A 275 -7.80 2.21 1.85
C GLY A 275 -8.02 1.09 0.84
N MET A 276 -7.81 1.37 -0.44
CA MET A 276 -7.79 0.45 -1.57
C MET A 276 -6.64 0.83 -2.53
N ASP A 277 -6.19 -0.10 -3.36
CA ASP A 277 -5.10 0.15 -4.31
C ASP A 277 -5.65 0.75 -5.61
N THR A 278 -5.32 2.01 -5.87
CA THR A 278 -5.79 2.76 -7.05
C THR A 278 -5.27 2.18 -8.36
N ASN A 279 -4.17 1.42 -8.31
CA ASN A 279 -3.63 0.73 -9.48
C ASN A 279 -4.52 -0.43 -9.92
N ILE A 280 -5.28 -1.02 -8.99
CA ILE A 280 -6.20 -2.14 -9.22
C ILE A 280 -7.56 -1.65 -9.73
N ILE A 281 -8.08 -0.56 -9.16
CA ILE A 281 -9.40 -0.02 -9.52
C ILE A 281 -9.34 1.00 -10.66
N GLY A 282 -8.15 1.44 -11.06
CA GLY A 282 -7.95 2.37 -12.16
C GLY A 282 -8.47 3.80 -11.94
N ARG A 283 -8.78 4.16 -10.68
CA ARG A 283 -9.23 5.50 -10.29
C ARG A 283 -8.34 6.03 -9.17
N TYR A 284 -7.79 7.22 -9.39
CA TYR A 284 -6.79 7.84 -8.52
C TYR A 284 -7.36 9.08 -7.85
N HIS A 285 -6.86 9.39 -6.65
CA HIS A 285 -7.19 10.60 -5.90
C HIS A 285 -6.28 11.78 -6.27
N THR A 286 -5.39 11.61 -7.25
CA THR A 286 -4.49 12.64 -7.78
C THR A 286 -4.40 12.49 -9.31
N PRO A 287 -4.06 13.57 -10.05
CA PRO A 287 -3.87 13.49 -11.50
C PRO A 287 -2.48 12.97 -11.91
N TYR A 288 -1.62 12.63 -10.96
CA TYR A 288 -0.20 12.32 -11.21
C TYR A 288 0.09 10.82 -11.32
N ALA A 289 -0.95 9.99 -11.31
CA ALA A 289 -0.89 8.56 -11.54
C ALA A 289 -2.05 8.08 -12.41
N THR A 290 -1.76 7.06 -13.22
CA THR A 290 -2.70 6.47 -14.18
C THR A 290 -2.43 4.97 -14.34
N GLY A 291 -3.38 4.24 -14.94
CA GLY A 291 -3.34 2.79 -15.16
C GLY A 291 -4.59 2.12 -14.58
N GLY A 292 -4.71 0.80 -14.69
CA GLY A 292 -5.87 0.03 -14.23
C GLY A 292 -7.05 0.07 -15.21
N PRO A 293 -8.16 -0.63 -14.88
CA PRO A 293 -9.32 -0.77 -15.75
C PRO A 293 -10.18 0.52 -15.80
N GLN A 294 -11.00 0.64 -16.83
CA GLN A 294 -12.03 1.65 -16.94
C GLN A 294 -13.32 1.18 -16.25
N ILE A 295 -13.69 1.86 -15.16
CA ILE A 295 -14.86 1.50 -14.35
C ILE A 295 -15.82 2.68 -14.27
N THR A 296 -17.07 2.47 -14.68
CA THR A 296 -18.08 3.55 -14.70
C THR A 296 -18.51 3.96 -13.30
N LYS A 297 -18.92 3.01 -12.45
CA LYS A 297 -19.38 3.26 -11.08
C LYS A 297 -18.73 2.33 -10.06
N MET A 298 -18.45 2.85 -8.86
CA MET A 298 -17.87 2.07 -7.76
C MET A 298 -18.68 2.21 -6.48
N VAL A 299 -18.75 1.11 -5.73
CA VAL A 299 -19.43 1.02 -4.44
C VAL A 299 -18.48 0.44 -3.40
N VAL A 300 -18.42 1.06 -2.22
CA VAL A 300 -17.75 0.49 -1.03
C VAL A 300 -18.79 0.18 0.05
N LEU A 301 -18.82 -1.06 0.50
CA LEU A 301 -19.84 -1.56 1.41
C LEU A 301 -19.47 -1.46 2.89
N ASP A 302 -18.18 -1.62 3.24
CA ASP A 302 -17.73 -1.56 4.62
C ASP A 302 -16.26 -1.06 4.78
N LEU A 303 -15.85 -0.88 6.03
CA LEU A 303 -14.47 -0.67 6.46
C LEU A 303 -13.97 -1.94 7.18
N THR A 304 -12.70 -2.28 6.98
CA THR A 304 -12.07 -3.36 7.76
C THR A 304 -11.99 -2.97 9.23
N GLU A 305 -12.17 -3.92 10.15
CA GLU A 305 -12.00 -3.65 11.58
C GLU A 305 -10.58 -3.15 11.93
N LYS A 306 -9.57 -3.65 11.19
CA LYS A 306 -8.16 -3.29 11.36
C LYS A 306 -7.83 -1.85 10.95
N THR A 307 -8.69 -1.18 10.18
CA THR A 307 -8.48 0.23 9.82
C THR A 307 -8.83 1.19 10.97
N HIS A 308 -9.48 0.71 12.03
CA HIS A 308 -9.91 1.49 13.19
C HIS A 308 -10.71 2.76 12.78
N GLY A 309 -11.57 2.62 11.78
CA GLY A 309 -12.40 3.72 11.25
C GLY A 309 -11.68 4.68 10.29
N ASN A 310 -10.41 4.44 9.94
CA ASN A 310 -9.75 5.20 8.87
C ASN A 310 -10.38 4.88 7.50
N ALA A 311 -11.11 5.85 6.95
CA ALA A 311 -11.81 5.75 5.67
C ALA A 311 -11.06 6.46 4.53
N ASN A 312 -9.75 6.69 4.66
CA ASN A 312 -8.98 7.33 3.59
C ASN A 312 -9.10 6.54 2.29
N GLY A 313 -9.46 7.22 1.21
CA GLY A 313 -9.78 6.65 -0.09
C GLY A 313 -11.27 6.45 -0.33
N ILE A 314 -12.15 6.64 0.65
CA ILE A 314 -13.59 6.55 0.38
C ILE A 314 -14.06 7.60 -0.64
N GLY A 315 -13.39 8.76 -0.71
CA GLY A 315 -13.81 9.85 -1.58
C GLY A 315 -13.63 9.63 -3.07
N ILE A 316 -12.98 8.55 -3.50
CA ILE A 316 -12.83 8.23 -4.93
C ILE A 316 -13.89 7.26 -5.47
N VAL A 317 -14.83 6.79 -4.64
CA VAL A 317 -15.95 5.95 -5.12
C VAL A 317 -17.22 6.76 -5.28
N ASP A 318 -18.19 6.24 -6.05
CA ASP A 318 -19.43 6.95 -6.33
C ASP A 318 -20.45 6.78 -5.19
N PHE A 319 -20.47 5.59 -4.58
CA PHE A 319 -21.46 5.21 -3.58
C PHE A 319 -20.81 4.52 -2.38
N THR A 320 -21.43 4.73 -1.22
CA THR A 320 -21.10 3.98 0.00
C THR A 320 -22.36 3.73 0.83
N THR A 321 -22.20 3.05 1.96
CA THR A 321 -23.28 2.67 2.86
C THR A 321 -23.30 3.54 4.11
N ARG A 322 -24.47 3.61 4.76
CA ARG A 322 -24.62 4.22 6.09
C ARG A 322 -23.68 3.57 7.11
N ARG A 323 -23.42 2.27 6.95
CA ARG A 323 -22.49 1.50 7.79
C ARG A 323 -21.07 2.07 7.73
N VAL A 324 -20.53 2.30 6.53
CA VAL A 324 -19.20 2.94 6.35
C VAL A 324 -19.16 4.32 6.97
N PHE A 325 -20.16 5.16 6.68
CA PHE A 325 -20.22 6.52 7.21
C PHE A 325 -20.21 6.55 8.74
N ASN A 326 -20.97 5.66 9.39
CA ASN A 326 -21.04 5.58 10.84
C ASN A 326 -19.74 5.01 11.46
N LYS A 327 -19.01 4.12 10.76
CA LYS A 327 -17.73 3.57 11.22
C LYS A 327 -16.55 4.55 11.04
N MET A 328 -16.70 5.57 10.20
CA MET A 328 -15.63 6.51 9.88
C MET A 328 -15.20 7.34 11.11
N SER A 329 -13.90 7.38 11.38
CA SER A 329 -13.27 8.22 12.39
C SER A 329 -12.50 9.35 11.71
N LEU A 330 -12.86 10.60 12.02
CA LEU A 330 -12.19 11.79 11.46
C LEU A 330 -10.74 11.90 11.95
N GLU A 331 -10.51 11.64 13.24
CA GLU A 331 -9.18 11.65 13.87
C GLU A 331 -8.23 10.63 13.23
N GLN A 332 -8.74 9.49 12.76
CA GLN A 332 -7.92 8.52 12.05
C GLN A 332 -7.76 8.88 10.57
N THR A 333 -8.78 9.47 9.95
CA THR A 333 -8.83 9.70 8.50
C THR A 333 -8.09 10.97 8.07
N TYR A 334 -8.34 12.10 8.74
CA TYR A 334 -7.89 13.43 8.32
C TYR A 334 -6.38 13.67 8.37
N PRO A 335 -5.61 13.13 9.34
CA PRO A 335 -4.16 13.39 9.37
C PRO A 335 -3.45 13.04 8.06
N ASN A 336 -3.82 11.93 7.40
CA ASN A 336 -3.23 11.59 6.10
C ASN A 336 -3.56 12.63 5.03
N SER A 337 -4.83 13.04 4.95
CA SER A 337 -5.28 14.01 3.95
C SER A 337 -4.64 15.38 4.15
N ILE A 338 -4.44 15.82 5.40
CA ILE A 338 -3.79 17.08 5.74
C ILE A 338 -2.30 17.01 5.40
N THR A 339 -1.59 15.98 5.86
CA THR A 339 -0.16 15.80 5.57
C THR A 339 0.11 15.65 4.08
N SER A 340 -0.75 14.92 3.36
CA SER A 340 -0.54 14.64 1.94
C SER A 340 -1.08 15.72 1.01
N THR A 341 -1.83 16.70 1.54
CA THR A 341 -2.53 17.74 0.79
C THR A 341 -3.55 17.22 -0.25
N VAL A 342 -4.15 16.04 -0.01
CA VAL A 342 -5.11 15.42 -0.96
C VAL A 342 -6.46 15.12 -0.29
N GLN A 343 -7.33 16.12 -0.29
CA GLN A 343 -8.68 16.06 0.27
C GLN A 343 -9.65 15.21 -0.56
N GLU A 344 -9.34 14.96 -1.84
CA GLU A 344 -10.15 14.08 -2.70
C GLU A 344 -10.34 12.69 -2.07
N SER A 345 -9.33 12.21 -1.35
CA SER A 345 -9.35 10.87 -0.73
C SER A 345 -10.42 10.73 0.37
N ILE A 346 -10.90 11.83 0.95
CA ILE A 346 -11.73 11.84 2.15
C ILE A 346 -13.10 12.49 1.94
N LYS A 347 -13.44 12.87 0.70
CA LYS A 347 -14.80 13.30 0.35
C LYS A 347 -15.80 12.19 0.69
N ILE A 348 -17.03 12.57 1.00
CA ILE A 348 -18.09 11.62 1.33
C ILE A 348 -18.89 11.33 0.04
N PRO A 349 -18.90 10.08 -0.46
CA PRO A 349 -19.73 9.67 -1.59
C PRO A 349 -21.23 9.70 -1.27
N MET A 350 -22.08 9.42 -2.24
CA MET A 350 -23.50 9.25 -1.96
C MET A 350 -23.72 8.07 -1.00
N ILE A 351 -24.38 8.34 0.13
CA ILE A 351 -24.62 7.36 1.20
C ILE A 351 -25.98 6.72 1.03
N LEU A 352 -26.01 5.39 0.94
CA LEU A 352 -27.24 4.59 0.88
C LEU A 352 -27.44 3.80 2.18
N ASN A 353 -28.67 3.44 2.50
CA ASN A 353 -28.99 2.83 3.80
C ASN A 353 -28.39 1.43 3.98
N ASN A 354 -28.22 0.66 2.89
CA ASN A 354 -27.70 -0.70 2.90
C ASN A 354 -27.03 -1.07 1.56
N ASP A 355 -26.46 -2.28 1.51
CA ASP A 355 -25.69 -2.76 0.36
C ASP A 355 -26.55 -2.89 -0.91
N LYS A 356 -27.79 -3.42 -0.76
CA LYS A 356 -28.72 -3.59 -1.87
C LYS A 356 -28.98 -2.27 -2.60
N LEU A 357 -29.28 -1.20 -1.84
CA LEU A 357 -29.55 0.12 -2.40
C LEU A 357 -28.28 0.75 -3.00
N ALA A 358 -27.12 0.56 -2.38
CA ALA A 358 -25.86 1.07 -2.90
C ALA A 358 -25.50 0.44 -4.27
N ILE A 359 -25.68 -0.88 -4.40
CA ILE A 359 -25.46 -1.61 -5.66
C ILE A 359 -26.49 -1.19 -6.72
N ALA A 360 -27.77 -1.09 -6.34
CA ALA A 360 -28.83 -0.64 -7.24
C ALA A 360 -28.58 0.80 -7.75
N ALA A 361 -28.13 1.72 -6.89
CA ALA A 361 -27.78 3.08 -7.30
C ALA A 361 -26.64 3.10 -8.33
N ALA A 362 -25.63 2.26 -8.16
CA ALA A 362 -24.53 2.12 -9.11
C ALA A 362 -24.98 1.60 -10.47
N ILE A 363 -25.82 0.55 -10.50
CA ILE A 363 -26.38 0.00 -11.74
C ILE A 363 -27.32 1.01 -12.43
N LYS A 364 -28.16 1.71 -11.66
CA LYS A 364 -29.08 2.73 -12.20
C LYS A 364 -28.34 3.85 -12.93
N THR A 365 -27.16 4.22 -12.43
CA THR A 365 -26.40 5.41 -12.85
C THR A 365 -25.13 5.07 -13.64
N CYS A 366 -24.90 3.81 -14.02
CA CYS A 366 -23.77 3.43 -14.88
C CYS A 366 -24.01 3.72 -16.38
N ASN A 367 -25.14 4.34 -16.73
CA ASN A 367 -25.44 4.88 -18.06
C ASN A 367 -25.39 3.85 -19.20
N ILE A 368 -25.82 2.62 -18.93
CA ILE A 368 -26.02 1.59 -19.95
C ILE A 368 -27.47 1.52 -20.40
N LYS A 369 -27.70 1.17 -21.67
CA LYS A 369 -29.05 1.12 -22.27
C LYS A 369 -29.94 0.06 -21.63
N ASP A 370 -29.38 -1.11 -21.33
CA ASP A 370 -30.08 -2.24 -20.73
C ASP A 370 -29.41 -2.63 -19.41
N GLN A 371 -30.06 -2.32 -18.29
CA GLN A 371 -29.53 -2.57 -16.95
C GLN A 371 -29.44 -4.07 -16.62
N THR A 372 -30.21 -4.93 -17.31
CA THR A 372 -30.12 -6.39 -17.16
C THR A 372 -28.82 -6.95 -17.74
N LYS A 373 -28.10 -6.17 -18.56
CA LYS A 373 -26.82 -6.54 -19.18
C LYS A 373 -25.61 -5.93 -18.49
N VAL A 374 -25.77 -5.35 -17.30
CA VAL A 374 -24.67 -4.72 -16.56
C VAL A 374 -23.47 -5.65 -16.39
N ARG A 375 -22.28 -5.13 -16.69
CA ARG A 375 -20.98 -5.77 -16.45
C ARG A 375 -20.53 -5.38 -15.05
N LEU A 376 -20.80 -6.25 -14.08
CA LEU A 376 -20.53 -6.01 -12.68
C LEU A 376 -19.44 -6.95 -12.19
N ILE A 377 -18.50 -6.42 -11.42
CA ILE A 377 -17.52 -7.20 -10.68
C ILE A 377 -17.67 -6.89 -9.20
N ARG A 378 -17.67 -7.92 -8.35
CA ARG A 378 -17.59 -7.79 -6.90
C ARG A 378 -16.30 -8.40 -6.39
N ILE A 379 -15.57 -7.65 -5.59
CA ILE A 379 -14.34 -8.08 -4.94
C ILE A 379 -14.47 -7.94 -3.43
N LYS A 380 -13.80 -8.80 -2.67
CA LYS A 380 -13.70 -8.61 -1.23
C LYS A 380 -12.99 -7.29 -0.92
N ASN A 381 -11.81 -7.11 -1.48
CA ASN A 381 -11.02 -5.88 -1.43
C ASN A 381 -9.88 -5.96 -2.48
N THR A 382 -9.09 -4.89 -2.60
CA THR A 382 -7.98 -4.84 -3.58
C THR A 382 -6.73 -5.62 -3.16
N LYS A 383 -6.77 -6.39 -2.07
CA LYS A 383 -5.66 -7.24 -1.64
C LYS A 383 -5.91 -8.70 -2.01
N TYR A 384 -7.15 -9.16 -1.89
CA TYR A 384 -7.56 -10.52 -2.24
C TYR A 384 -8.35 -10.52 -3.55
N LEU A 385 -7.64 -10.74 -4.66
CA LEU A 385 -8.19 -10.73 -6.03
C LEU A 385 -8.13 -12.09 -6.72
N ASP A 386 -7.56 -13.11 -6.08
CA ASP A 386 -7.50 -14.45 -6.64
C ASP A 386 -8.89 -15.09 -6.77
N GLU A 387 -9.86 -14.66 -5.97
CA GLU A 387 -11.26 -15.03 -6.12
C GLU A 387 -12.15 -13.79 -6.12
N ILE A 388 -12.93 -13.63 -7.20
CA ILE A 388 -13.86 -12.51 -7.39
C ILE A 388 -15.20 -13.03 -7.91
N TYR A 389 -16.23 -12.20 -7.86
CA TYR A 389 -17.51 -12.47 -8.51
C TYR A 389 -17.65 -11.60 -9.76
N ILE A 390 -18.16 -12.17 -10.84
CA ILE A 390 -18.48 -11.45 -12.07
C ILE A 390 -19.95 -11.65 -12.44
N SER A 391 -20.58 -10.67 -13.06
CA SER A 391 -21.94 -10.85 -13.59
C SER A 391 -21.97 -11.82 -14.78
N GLU A 392 -23.14 -12.40 -15.04
CA GLU A 392 -23.37 -13.27 -16.19
C GLU A 392 -22.96 -12.61 -17.53
N SER A 393 -23.05 -11.29 -17.64
CA SER A 393 -22.62 -10.51 -18.80
C SER A 393 -21.12 -10.58 -19.09
N LEU A 394 -20.29 -10.97 -18.11
CA LEU A 394 -18.84 -11.10 -18.24
C LEU A 394 -18.38 -12.54 -18.52
N LEU A 395 -19.27 -13.54 -18.43
CA LEU A 395 -18.91 -14.96 -18.58
C LEU A 395 -18.26 -15.29 -19.93
N LYS A 396 -18.80 -14.74 -21.01
CA LYS A 396 -18.26 -14.97 -22.35
C LYS A 396 -16.82 -14.48 -22.46
N GLU A 397 -16.54 -13.27 -21.97
CA GLU A 397 -15.20 -12.69 -21.98
C GLU A 397 -14.25 -13.46 -21.05
N ALA A 398 -14.73 -13.88 -19.88
CA ALA A 398 -13.97 -14.72 -18.96
C ALA A 398 -13.51 -16.03 -19.63
N SER A 399 -14.38 -16.65 -20.44
CA SER A 399 -14.07 -17.91 -21.12
C SER A 399 -12.94 -17.83 -22.16
N TYR A 400 -12.62 -16.61 -22.63
CA TYR A 400 -11.53 -16.38 -23.57
C TYR A 400 -10.21 -16.04 -22.88
N ASN A 401 -10.19 -15.89 -21.56
CA ASN A 401 -9.00 -15.53 -20.80
C ASN A 401 -8.49 -16.73 -19.99
N GLU A 402 -7.35 -17.28 -20.39
CA GLU A 402 -6.70 -18.43 -19.71
C GLU A 402 -6.35 -18.17 -18.22
N ASN A 403 -6.32 -16.92 -17.79
CA ASN A 403 -6.06 -16.55 -16.40
C ASN A 403 -7.33 -16.49 -15.54
N ILE A 404 -8.51 -16.76 -16.10
CA ILE A 404 -9.79 -16.74 -15.38
C ILE A 404 -10.43 -18.13 -15.47
N HIS A 405 -10.79 -18.70 -14.32
CA HIS A 405 -11.46 -20.00 -14.23
C HIS A 405 -12.78 -19.82 -13.50
N VAL A 406 -13.88 -20.28 -14.10
CA VAL A 406 -15.19 -20.30 -13.42
C VAL A 406 -15.19 -21.44 -12.40
N ILE A 407 -15.46 -21.13 -11.14
CA ILE A 407 -15.35 -22.09 -10.02
C ILE A 407 -16.64 -22.21 -9.19
N GLY A 408 -17.74 -21.64 -9.67
CA GLY A 408 -19.05 -21.71 -9.04
C GLY A 408 -20.18 -21.69 -10.06
N GLU A 409 -21.41 -21.74 -9.57
CA GLU A 409 -22.62 -21.64 -10.38
C GLU A 409 -23.14 -20.20 -10.43
N LEU A 410 -24.01 -19.92 -11.41
CA LEU A 410 -24.70 -18.64 -11.48
C LEU A 410 -25.73 -18.52 -10.36
N GLU A 411 -25.55 -17.54 -9.49
CA GLU A 411 -26.40 -17.29 -8.33
C GLU A 411 -26.93 -15.85 -8.30
N THR A 412 -28.03 -15.66 -7.59
CA THR A 412 -28.57 -14.33 -7.29
C THR A 412 -27.91 -13.77 -6.03
N PHE A 413 -27.87 -12.44 -5.89
CA PHE A 413 -27.43 -11.83 -4.63
C PHE A 413 -28.31 -12.25 -3.46
N HIS A 414 -27.67 -12.62 -2.35
CA HIS A 414 -28.32 -12.93 -1.09
C HIS A 414 -28.14 -11.78 -0.11
N PHE A 415 -29.25 -11.34 0.50
CA PHE A 415 -29.27 -10.23 1.44
C PHE A 415 -29.90 -10.64 2.77
N ASP A 416 -29.43 -10.05 3.86
CA ASP A 416 -30.06 -10.13 5.18
C ASP A 416 -31.36 -9.30 5.21
N LYS A 417 -32.08 -9.37 6.34
CA LYS A 417 -33.31 -8.58 6.57
C LYS A 417 -33.12 -7.06 6.51
N ASN A 418 -31.89 -6.57 6.64
CA ASN A 418 -31.54 -5.16 6.58
C ASN A 418 -31.10 -4.72 5.17
N GLY A 419 -31.03 -5.65 4.21
CA GLY A 419 -30.58 -5.40 2.84
C GLY A 419 -29.05 -5.36 2.69
N ASN A 420 -28.29 -5.93 3.63
CA ASN A 420 -26.84 -6.10 3.53
C ASN A 420 -26.51 -7.47 2.95
N LEU A 421 -25.39 -7.59 2.24
CA LEU A 421 -24.97 -8.87 1.65
C LEU A 421 -24.65 -9.90 2.74
N LEU A 422 -25.04 -11.16 2.47
CA LEU A 422 -24.71 -12.32 3.30
C LEU A 422 -23.34 -12.92 2.95
#